data_AF-A0A348TW79-F1
#
_entry.id   AF-A0A348TW79-F1
#
_cell.length_a   1.000
_cell.length_b   1.000
_cell.length_c   1.000
_cell.angle_alpha   90.00
_cell.angle_beta   90.00
_cell.angle_gamma   90.00
#
_symmetry.space_group_name_H-M   'P 1'
#
loop_
_entity.id
_entity.type
_entity.pdbx_description
1 polymer ?
#
loop_
_entity_poly.entity_id
_entity_poly.type
_entity_poly.pdbx_seq_one_letter_code
_entity_poly.pdbx_strand_id
1 'polypeptide(L)'
;MPATQISTKYDGNIFQSLTDIVRGIGGTNSATYILFYLMIAAFIGLRGMGVNHWLSTIGGFAYGYSGFFIIGYAAGHNAKVNTAAFTPLMILALLLILENKNWRAFTLMAVFAGLSIHRNHFQITYYAGLFMAIIWLVYLIQYAKEKALHTFAKYTGLIALAG
;
A
#
# COMPACT_ATOMS: atom_id res chain seq x y z
N MET A 1 17.07 -7.00 13.30
CA MET A 1 16.48 -5.65 13.12
C MET A 1 16.76 -4.84 14.40
N PRO A 2 16.84 -3.50 14.34
CA PRO A 2 17.01 -2.65 15.52
C PRO A 2 15.89 -2.86 16.55
N ALA A 3 16.17 -2.72 17.85
CA ALA A 3 15.19 -2.95 18.93
C ALA A 3 13.93 -2.07 18.82
N THR A 4 14.08 -0.87 18.23
CA THR A 4 13.01 0.10 17.89
C THR A 4 11.93 -0.48 16.98
N GLN A 5 12.26 -1.55 16.26
CA GLN A 5 11.44 -2.18 15.21
C GLN A 5 10.93 -3.58 15.61
N ILE A 6 11.35 -4.11 16.76
CA ILE A 6 11.00 -5.48 17.21
C ILE A 6 10.09 -5.48 18.44
N SER A 7 10.36 -4.66 19.46
CA SER A 7 9.72 -4.83 20.78
C SER A 7 9.43 -3.53 21.56
N THR A 8 9.91 -2.38 21.10
CA THR A 8 9.61 -1.10 21.74
C THR A 8 8.17 -0.69 21.48
N LYS A 9 7.34 -0.73 22.53
CA LYS A 9 6.04 -0.07 22.53
C LYS A 9 6.26 1.42 22.78
N TYR A 10 5.85 2.24 21.81
CA TYR A 10 5.85 3.69 21.94
C TYR A 10 4.45 4.16 22.33
N ASP A 11 4.34 4.91 23.42
CA ASP A 11 3.08 5.58 23.78
C ASP A 11 2.70 6.60 22.71
N GLY A 12 1.42 6.63 22.33
CA GLY A 12 0.92 7.52 21.27
C GLY A 12 1.13 7.03 19.83
N ASN A 13 1.51 5.76 19.60
CA ASN A 13 1.64 5.21 18.24
C ASN A 13 0.28 5.04 17.55
N ILE A 14 -0.11 6.05 16.77
CA ILE A 14 -1.34 6.07 15.97
C ILE A 14 -1.47 4.87 15.02
N PHE A 15 -0.37 4.34 14.48
CA PHE A 15 -0.40 3.17 13.59
C PHE A 15 -0.66 1.88 14.36
N GLN A 16 -0.20 1.80 15.61
CA GLN A 16 -0.52 0.70 16.50
C GLN A 16 -2.02 0.72 16.84
N SER A 17 -2.56 1.88 17.21
CA SER A 17 -4.00 2.04 17.47
C SER A 17 -4.86 1.71 16.25
N LEU A 18 -4.46 2.16 15.05
CA LEU A 18 -5.15 1.83 13.80
C LEU A 18 -5.11 0.32 13.51
N THR A 19 -3.95 -0.30 13.71
CA THR A 19 -3.79 -1.75 13.55
C THR A 19 -4.64 -2.53 14.56
N ASP A 20 -4.77 -2.03 15.79
CA ASP A 20 -5.55 -2.69 16.84
C ASP A 20 -7.06 -2.52 16.63
N ILE A 21 -7.53 -1.39 16.08
CA ILE A 21 -8.92 -1.23 15.62
C ILE A 21 -9.23 -2.22 14.49
N VAL A 22 -8.33 -2.29 13.50
CA VAL A 22 -8.46 -3.19 12.35
C VAL A 22 -8.44 -4.67 12.79
N ARG A 23 -7.66 -5.00 13.83
CA ARG A 23 -7.68 -6.32 14.48
C ARG A 23 -8.95 -6.57 15.29
N GLY A 24 -9.49 -5.56 15.97
CA GLY A 24 -10.72 -5.66 16.75
C GLY A 24 -11.94 -5.93 15.88
N ILE A 25 -11.97 -5.39 14.65
CA ILE A 25 -13.04 -5.64 13.66
C ILE A 25 -12.80 -6.94 12.88
N GLY A 26 -11.54 -7.25 12.59
CA GLY A 26 -11.15 -8.29 11.63
C GLY A 26 -10.79 -9.67 12.21
N GLY A 27 -10.55 -9.76 13.51
CA GLY A 27 -10.09 -10.98 14.17
C GLY A 27 -8.57 -11.15 14.15
N THR A 28 -8.06 -11.86 15.16
CA THR A 28 -6.62 -12.05 15.42
C THR A 28 -5.92 -12.92 14.37
N ASN A 29 -4.83 -12.41 13.77
CA ASN A 29 -3.69 -13.10 13.14
C ASN A 29 -3.93 -14.50 12.51
N SER A 30 -5.08 -14.73 11.87
CA SER A 30 -5.40 -15.98 11.18
C SER A 30 -5.04 -15.87 9.70
N ALA A 31 -4.72 -17.00 9.08
CA ALA A 31 -4.41 -17.09 7.65
C ALA A 31 -5.54 -16.48 6.81
N THR A 32 -6.77 -16.86 7.16
CA THR A 32 -7.99 -16.40 6.50
C THR A 32 -8.13 -14.88 6.54
N TYR A 33 -7.75 -14.27 7.66
CA TYR A 33 -7.83 -12.82 7.82
C TYR A 33 -6.82 -12.09 6.93
N ILE A 34 -5.57 -12.54 6.88
CA ILE A 34 -4.54 -11.90 6.05
C ILE A 34 -4.85 -12.08 4.56
N LEU A 35 -5.31 -13.26 4.16
CA LEU A 35 -5.72 -13.51 2.77
C LEU A 35 -6.92 -12.65 2.38
N PHE A 36 -7.94 -12.58 3.23
CA PHE A 36 -9.10 -11.72 2.98
C PHE A 36 -8.70 -10.24 2.87
N TYR A 37 -7.79 -9.79 3.73
CA TYR A 37 -7.25 -8.43 3.68
C TYR A 37 -6.50 -8.13 2.37
N LEU A 38 -5.67 -9.07 1.89
CA LEU A 38 -5.01 -8.98 0.57
C LEU A 38 -6.03 -8.84 -0.56
N MET A 39 -7.11 -9.64 -0.53
CA MET A 39 -8.15 -9.64 -1.57
C MET A 39 -8.89 -8.31 -1.60
N ILE A 40 -9.30 -7.79 -0.44
CA ILE A 40 -9.98 -6.49 -0.34
C ILE A 40 -9.06 -5.38 -0.82
N ALA A 41 -7.81 -5.36 -0.38
CA ALA A 41 -6.88 -4.31 -0.75
C ALA A 41 -6.62 -4.28 -2.26
N ALA A 42 -6.44 -5.45 -2.88
CA ALA A 42 -6.31 -5.56 -4.34
C ALA A 42 -7.61 -5.18 -5.07
N PHE A 43 -8.77 -5.60 -4.56
CA PHE A 43 -10.07 -5.22 -5.11
C PHE A 43 -10.28 -3.70 -5.12
N ILE A 44 -10.05 -3.04 -3.99
CA ILE A 44 -10.18 -1.57 -3.86
C ILE A 44 -9.15 -0.88 -4.76
N GLY A 45 -7.90 -1.36 -4.78
CA GLY A 45 -6.85 -0.87 -5.68
C GLY A 45 -7.30 -0.87 -7.14
N LEU A 46 -7.80 -2.02 -7.62
CA LEU A 46 -8.28 -2.19 -9.00
C LEU A 46 -9.51 -1.32 -9.29
N ARG A 47 -10.49 -1.28 -8.38
CA ARG A 47 -11.68 -0.43 -8.52
C ARG A 47 -11.32 1.05 -8.61
N GLY A 48 -10.36 1.50 -7.82
CA GLY A 48 -9.88 2.87 -7.83
C GLY A 48 -9.14 3.24 -9.11
N MET A 49 -8.54 2.26 -9.80
CA MET A 49 -7.95 2.42 -11.14
C MET A 49 -8.98 2.33 -12.28
N GLY A 50 -10.28 2.26 -11.97
CA GLY A 50 -11.34 2.21 -12.97
C GLY A 50 -11.64 0.82 -13.54
N VAL A 51 -11.01 -0.25 -13.02
CA VAL A 51 -11.30 -1.63 -13.45
C VAL A 51 -12.72 -2.02 -13.06
N ASN A 52 -13.48 -2.68 -13.94
CA ASN A 52 -14.87 -3.06 -13.67
C ASN A 52 -14.99 -3.96 -12.41
N HIS A 53 -16.17 -4.03 -11.80
CA HIS A 53 -16.32 -4.73 -10.51
C HIS A 53 -16.09 -6.24 -10.61
N TRP A 54 -16.53 -6.89 -11.69
CA TRP A 54 -16.31 -8.32 -11.90
C TRP A 54 -14.83 -8.69 -12.00
N LEU A 55 -14.07 -7.96 -12.81
CA LEU A 55 -12.65 -8.16 -13.01
C LEU A 55 -11.85 -7.76 -11.78
N SER A 56 -12.28 -6.72 -11.06
CA SER A 56 -11.68 -6.34 -9.77
C SER A 56 -11.88 -7.45 -8.74
N THR A 57 -13.06 -8.09 -8.71
CA THR A 57 -13.32 -9.24 -7.83
C THR A 57 -12.37 -10.37 -8.17
N ILE A 58 -12.32 -10.80 -9.44
CA ILE A 58 -11.42 -11.86 -9.90
C ILE A 58 -9.96 -11.51 -9.58
N GLY A 59 -9.53 -10.28 -9.84
CA GLY A 59 -8.19 -9.80 -9.53
C GLY A 59 -7.88 -9.81 -8.03
N GLY A 60 -8.84 -9.44 -7.18
CA GLY A 60 -8.73 -9.55 -5.73
C GLY A 60 -8.53 -11.00 -5.28
N PHE A 61 -9.35 -11.93 -5.81
CA PHE A 61 -9.19 -13.37 -5.56
C PHE A 61 -7.83 -13.88 -6.04
N ALA A 62 -7.42 -13.54 -7.26
CA ALA A 62 -6.14 -13.96 -7.84
C ALA A 62 -4.95 -13.42 -7.04
N TYR A 63 -5.05 -12.19 -6.54
CA TYR A 63 -4.03 -11.60 -5.68
C TYR A 63 -3.94 -12.33 -4.35
N GLY A 64 -5.04 -12.45 -3.60
CA GLY A 64 -5.06 -13.11 -2.29
C GLY A 64 -4.64 -14.57 -2.34
N TYR A 65 -5.15 -15.34 -3.31
CA TYR A 65 -4.82 -16.75 -3.50
C TYR A 65 -3.56 -17.01 -4.34
N SER A 66 -2.70 -16.01 -4.55
CA SER A 66 -1.44 -16.27 -5.24
C SER A 66 -0.57 -17.24 -4.44
N GLY A 67 0.08 -18.18 -5.14
CA GLY A 67 0.95 -19.17 -4.50
C GLY A 67 2.04 -18.54 -3.63
N PHE A 68 2.54 -17.36 -4.02
CA PHE A 68 3.53 -16.61 -3.25
C PHE A 68 3.05 -16.22 -1.85
N PHE A 69 1.80 -15.77 -1.71
CA PHE A 69 1.27 -15.37 -0.40
C PHE A 69 0.84 -16.58 0.44
N ILE A 70 0.26 -17.62 -0.19
CA ILE A 70 -0.14 -18.84 0.51
C ILE A 70 1.10 -19.56 1.08
N ILE A 71 2.12 -19.79 0.25
CA ILE A 71 3.37 -20.43 0.67
C ILE A 71 4.09 -19.54 1.69
N GLY A 72 4.12 -18.22 1.46
CA GLY A 72 4.73 -17.26 2.38
C GLY A 72 4.10 -17.28 3.76
N TYR A 73 2.77 -17.35 3.84
CA TYR A 73 2.06 -17.47 5.11
C TYR A 73 2.31 -18.83 5.78
N ALA A 74 2.22 -19.94 5.02
CA ALA A 74 2.47 -21.28 5.53
C ALA A 74 3.90 -21.44 6.10
N ALA A 75 4.87 -20.75 5.51
CA ALA A 75 6.25 -20.67 5.98
C ALA A 75 6.46 -19.68 7.15
N GLY A 76 5.40 -19.10 7.71
CA GLY A 76 5.48 -18.19 8.86
C GLY A 76 5.88 -16.75 8.55
N HIS A 77 5.99 -16.35 7.28
CA HIS A 77 6.38 -14.99 6.87
C HIS A 77 5.20 -14.01 6.92
N ASN A 78 4.45 -14.01 8.02
CA ASN A 78 3.19 -13.28 8.15
C ASN A 78 3.36 -11.76 8.01
N ALA A 79 4.48 -11.21 8.49
CA ALA A 79 4.80 -9.79 8.33
C ALA A 79 5.00 -9.41 6.85
N LYS A 80 5.66 -10.28 6.06
CA LYS A 80 5.88 -10.10 4.62
C LYS A 80 4.55 -10.04 3.87
N VAL A 81 3.72 -11.05 4.11
CA VAL A 81 2.43 -11.21 3.44
C VAL A 81 1.48 -10.07 3.81
N ASN A 82 1.46 -9.65 5.08
CA ASN A 82 0.60 -8.56 5.51
C ASN A 82 1.05 -7.20 4.93
N THR A 83 2.36 -6.94 4.88
CA THR A 83 2.90 -5.72 4.27
C THR A 83 2.53 -5.60 2.78
N ALA A 84 2.48 -6.74 2.07
CA ALA A 84 2.15 -6.75 0.65
C ALA A 84 0.72 -6.28 0.35
N ALA A 85 -0.22 -6.42 1.30
CA ALA A 85 -1.59 -5.95 1.13
C ALA A 85 -1.71 -4.43 1.00
N PHE A 86 -0.75 -3.66 1.51
CA PHE A 86 -0.79 -2.20 1.33
C PHE A 86 -0.34 -1.75 -0.07
N THR A 87 0.42 -2.59 -0.79
CA THR A 87 1.01 -2.22 -2.09
C THR A 87 -0.02 -1.76 -3.13
N PRO A 88 -1.14 -2.48 -3.38
CA PRO A 88 -2.15 -2.02 -4.34
C PRO A 88 -2.78 -0.67 -3.95
N LEU A 89 -2.93 -0.42 -2.65
CA LEU A 89 -3.51 0.81 -2.13
C LEU A 89 -2.54 2.00 -2.20
N MET A 90 -1.25 1.75 -1.98
CA MET A 90 -0.19 2.75 -2.20
C MET A 90 -0.10 3.15 -3.67
N ILE A 91 -0.17 2.18 -4.59
CA ILE A 91 -0.19 2.45 -6.04
C ILE A 91 -1.46 3.25 -6.41
N LEU A 92 -2.62 2.87 -5.88
CA LEU A 92 -3.85 3.62 -6.09
C LEU A 92 -3.70 5.07 -5.61
N ALA A 93 -3.18 5.30 -4.40
CA ALA A 93 -2.97 6.63 -3.87
C ALA A 93 -2.03 7.46 -4.76
N LEU A 94 -0.93 6.87 -5.24
CA LEU A 94 -0.01 7.50 -6.18
C LEU A 94 -0.72 7.96 -7.46
N LEU A 95 -1.52 7.08 -8.07
CA LEU A 95 -2.26 7.39 -9.30
C LEU A 95 -3.32 8.47 -9.05
N LEU A 96 -4.03 8.44 -7.93
CA LEU A 96 -4.98 9.51 -7.57
C LEU A 96 -4.28 10.88 -7.44
N ILE A 97 -3.05 10.92 -6.94
CA ILE A 97 -2.27 12.16 -6.82
C ILE A 97 -1.80 12.65 -8.20
N LEU A 98 -1.21 11.77 -9.01
CA LEU A 98 -0.56 12.15 -10.27
C LEU A 98 -1.52 12.30 -11.44
N GLU A 99 -2.49 11.40 -11.58
CA GLU A 99 -3.43 11.36 -12.69
C GLU A 99 -4.64 12.27 -12.44
N ASN A 100 -5.31 12.04 -11.30
CA ASN A 100 -6.54 12.76 -10.95
C ASN A 100 -6.27 14.10 -10.26
N LYS A 101 -5.00 14.48 -10.05
CA LYS A 101 -4.60 15.75 -9.42
C LYS A 101 -5.28 15.93 -8.05
N ASN A 102 -5.53 14.83 -7.35
CA ASN A 102 -6.26 14.83 -6.09
C ASN A 102 -5.28 14.95 -4.92
N TRP A 103 -5.08 16.18 -4.43
CA TRP A 103 -4.21 16.45 -3.29
C TRP A 103 -4.65 15.72 -2.01
N ARG A 104 -5.93 15.36 -1.86
CA ARG A 104 -6.42 14.64 -0.68
C ARG A 104 -5.94 13.19 -0.66
N ALA A 105 -5.56 12.61 -1.80
CA ALA A 105 -5.01 11.26 -1.86
C ALA A 105 -3.61 11.15 -1.21
N PHE A 106 -2.97 12.27 -0.90
CA PHE A 106 -1.79 12.33 -0.04
C PHE A 106 -2.00 11.63 1.31
N THR A 107 -3.15 11.82 1.96
CA THR A 107 -3.40 11.22 3.28
C THR A 107 -3.49 9.69 3.16
N LEU A 108 -4.08 9.21 2.07
CA LEU A 108 -4.17 7.79 1.77
C LEU A 108 -2.78 7.18 1.55
N MET A 109 -1.92 7.89 0.81
CA MET A 109 -0.52 7.49 0.61
C MET A 109 0.21 7.42 1.96
N ALA A 110 0.12 8.48 2.78
CA ALA A 110 0.79 8.54 4.08
C ALA A 110 0.35 7.44 5.04
N VAL A 111 -0.96 7.15 5.09
CA VAL A 111 -1.50 6.08 5.94
C VAL A 111 -0.96 4.72 5.51
N PHE A 112 -1.02 4.38 4.21
CA PHE A 112 -0.57 3.06 3.75
C PHE A 112 0.94 2.89 3.72
N ALA A 113 1.70 3.95 3.39
CA ALA A 113 3.15 3.95 3.53
C ALA A 113 3.57 3.78 4.99
N GLY A 114 2.95 4.52 5.91
CA GLY A 114 3.20 4.41 7.34
C GLY A 114 2.84 3.03 7.90
N LEU A 115 1.70 2.45 7.49
CA LEU A 115 1.33 1.07 7.84
C LEU A 115 2.32 0.05 7.29
N SER A 116 2.79 0.22 6.06
CA SER A 116 3.80 -0.64 5.43
C SER A 116 5.12 -0.63 6.20
N ILE A 117 5.60 0.56 6.60
CA ILE A 117 6.79 0.73 7.44
C ILE A 117 6.58 0.14 8.84
N HIS A 118 5.40 0.35 9.43
CA HIS A 118 5.06 -0.16 10.76
C HIS A 118 5.03 -1.69 10.83
N ARG A 119 4.56 -2.38 9.77
CA ARG A 119 4.64 -3.86 9.68
C ARG A 119 6.05 -4.40 9.52
N ASN A 120 7.03 -3.50 9.35
CA ASN A 120 8.46 -3.76 9.49
C ASN A 120 8.98 -4.89 8.60
N HIS A 121 8.50 -4.97 7.34
CA HIS A 121 9.10 -5.83 6.33
C HIS A 121 9.73 -5.00 5.21
N PHE A 122 10.89 -4.41 5.52
CA PHE A 122 11.60 -3.45 4.67
C PHE A 122 11.72 -3.89 3.20
N GLN A 123 11.99 -5.18 2.94
CA GLN A 123 12.13 -5.70 1.58
C GLN A 123 10.86 -5.50 0.72
N ILE A 124 9.66 -5.73 1.27
CA ILE A 124 8.41 -5.58 0.52
C ILE A 124 8.08 -4.11 0.32
N THR A 125 8.27 -3.28 1.35
CA THR A 125 8.11 -1.82 1.26
C THR A 125 9.05 -1.23 0.22
N TYR A 126 10.31 -1.69 0.19
CA TYR A 126 11.31 -1.28 -0.80
C TYR A 126 10.89 -1.65 -2.23
N TYR A 127 10.44 -2.88 -2.47
CA TYR A 127 9.96 -3.29 -3.80
C TYR A 127 8.71 -2.53 -4.24
N ALA A 128 7.78 -2.23 -3.33
CA ALA A 128 6.64 -1.38 -3.61
C ALA A 128 7.09 0.04 -4.01
N GLY A 129 8.05 0.61 -3.26
CA GLY A 129 8.65 1.91 -3.55
C GLY A 129 9.33 1.97 -4.91
N LEU A 130 10.11 0.95 -5.27
CA LEU A 130 10.73 0.86 -6.61
C LEU A 130 9.69 0.82 -7.72
N PHE A 131 8.63 0.01 -7.56
CA PHE A 131 7.57 -0.06 -8.57
C PHE A 131 6.83 1.28 -8.72
N MET A 132 6.54 1.95 -7.60
CA MET A 132 5.98 3.30 -7.60
C MET A 132 6.91 4.33 -8.23
N ALA A 133 8.23 4.22 -8.04
CA ALA A 133 9.20 5.10 -8.68
C ALA A 133 9.17 4.98 -10.21
N ILE A 134 8.99 3.77 -10.74
CA ILE A 134 8.80 3.56 -12.19
C ILE A 134 7.52 4.26 -12.67
N ILE A 135 6.40 4.11 -11.96
CA ILE A 135 5.14 4.81 -12.29
C ILE A 135 5.34 6.33 -12.26
N TRP A 136 6.00 6.84 -11.22
CA TRP A 136 6.31 8.26 -11.07
C TRP A 136 7.16 8.77 -12.24
N LEU A 137 8.16 8.00 -12.69
CA LEU A 137 8.98 8.36 -13.86
C LEU A 137 8.17 8.41 -15.16
N VAL A 138 7.22 7.48 -15.35
CA VAL A 138 6.31 7.52 -16.50
C VAL A 138 5.50 8.81 -16.50
N TYR A 139 4.94 9.19 -15.34
CA TYR A 139 4.21 10.45 -15.20
C TYR A 139 5.10 11.68 -15.33
N LEU A 140 6.35 11.64 -14.88
CA LEU A 140 7.32 12.73 -15.11
C LEU A 140 7.48 12.99 -16.61
N ILE A 141 7.67 11.94 -17.40
CA ILE A 141 7.81 12.04 -18.86
C ILE A 141 6.52 12.60 -19.48
N GLN A 142 5.35 12.15 -19.02
CA GLN A 142 4.06 12.64 -19.50
C GLN A 142 3.87 14.14 -19.21
N TYR A 143 4.07 14.57 -17.96
CA TYR A 143 3.95 15.97 -17.56
C TYR A 143 5.00 16.86 -18.22
N ALA A 144 6.19 16.33 -18.52
CA ALA A 144 7.20 17.03 -19.30
C ALA A 144 6.72 17.31 -20.73
N LYS A 145 6.12 16.31 -21.39
CA LYS A 145 5.53 16.46 -22.73
C LYS A 145 4.36 17.45 -22.74
N GLU A 146 3.55 17.46 -21.68
CA GLU A 146 2.42 18.38 -21.52
C GLU A 146 2.82 19.79 -21.06
N LYS A 147 4.12 20.07 -20.87
CA LYS A 147 4.66 21.34 -20.33
C LYS A 147 4.07 21.73 -18.97
N ALA A 148 3.63 20.75 -18.18
CA ALA A 148 2.98 20.92 -16.89
C ALA A 148 3.90 20.60 -15.69
N LEU A 149 5.22 20.74 -15.85
CA LEU A 149 6.22 20.35 -14.84
C LEU A 149 6.04 21.04 -13.49
N HIS A 150 5.58 22.30 -13.47
CA HIS A 150 5.29 23.00 -12.20
C HIS A 150 4.17 22.33 -11.40
N THR A 151 3.13 21.84 -12.08
CA THR A 151 2.05 21.08 -11.46
C THR A 151 2.56 19.74 -10.95
N PHE A 152 3.40 19.05 -11.74
CA PHE A 152 4.04 17.81 -11.34
C PHE A 152 4.92 17.97 -10.09
N ALA A 153 5.69 19.07 -10.01
CA ALA A 153 6.54 19.36 -8.85
C ALA A 153 5.71 19.53 -7.56
N LYS A 154 4.54 20.19 -7.63
CA LYS A 154 3.63 20.31 -6.48
C LYS A 154 3.15 18.94 -5.98
N TYR A 155 2.69 18.09 -6.89
CA TYR A 155 2.19 16.75 -6.53
C TYR A 155 3.31 15.81 -6.09
N THR A 156 4.50 15.95 -6.66
CA THR A 156 5.70 15.24 -6.21
C THR A 156 6.10 15.67 -4.80
N GLY A 157 6.04 16.98 -4.50
CA GLY A 157 6.26 17.50 -3.15
C GLY A 157 5.27 16.93 -2.15
N LEU A 158 3.99 16.78 -2.53
CA LEU A 158 3.02 16.06 -1.72
C LEU A 158 3.44 14.59 -1.52
N ILE A 159 3.77 13.84 -2.57
CA ILE A 159 4.17 12.43 -2.41
C ILE A 159 5.38 12.30 -1.46
N ALA A 160 6.37 13.18 -1.58
CA ALA A 160 7.56 13.20 -0.74
C ALA A 160 7.30 13.57 0.73
N LEU A 161 6.22 14.31 1.01
CA LEU A 161 5.79 14.60 2.39
C LEU A 161 5.03 13.44 3.04
N ALA A 162 4.54 12.48 2.23
CA ALA A 162 3.66 11.39 2.69
C ALA A 162 4.45 10.15 3.06
N GLY A 163 5.53 9.88 2.32
CA GLY A 163 6.45 8.76 2.56
C GLY A 163 7.63 9.17 3.41
#